data_AF-A0A7Y6D0S1-F1
#
_entry.id   AF-A0A7Y6D0S1-F1
#
_cell.length_a   1.000
_cell.length_b   1.000
_cell.length_c   1.000
_cell.angle_alpha   90.00
_cell.angle_beta   90.00
_cell.angle_gamma   90.00
#
_symmetry.space_group_name_H-M   'P 1'
#
loop_
_entity.id
_entity.type
_entity.pdbx_description
1 polymer ?
#
loop_
_entity_poly.entity_id
_entity_poly.type
_entity_poly.pdbx_seq_one_letter_code
_entity_poly.pdbx_strand_id
1 'polypeptide(L)' 'MTVLAGDTLWDIVAAWLGPEASDVEIAMEWPRWYAANRGLIGGSPDVLLPGQILQAPGP' A
#
# COMPACT_ATOMS: atom_id res chain seq x y z
N MET A 1 -5.76 4.17 4.98
CA MET A 1 -6.35 2.88 4.58
C MET A 1 -6.01 1.84 5.63
N THR A 2 -6.98 1.08 6.12
CA THR A 2 -6.73 0.09 7.18
C THR A 2 -6.39 -1.26 6.55
N VAL A 3 -5.28 -1.86 6.94
CA VAL A 3 -4.87 -3.21 6.52
C VAL A 3 -5.78 -4.24 7.17
N LEU A 4 -6.36 -5.13 6.36
CA LEU A 4 -7.08 -6.31 6.80
C LEU A 4 -6.21 -7.57 6.65
N ALA A 5 -6.64 -8.65 7.30
CA ALA A 5 -5.95 -9.93 7.18
C ALA A 5 -6.03 -10.45 5.74
N GLY A 6 -4.86 -10.64 5.11
CA GLY A 6 -4.74 -11.06 3.71
C GLY A 6 -4.55 -9.93 2.72
N ASP A 7 -4.63 -8.66 3.15
CA ASP A 7 -4.34 -7.52 2.27
C ASP A 7 -2.85 -7.49 1.91
N THR A 8 -2.58 -7.13 0.67
CA THR A 8 -1.25 -6.79 0.19
C THR A 8 -1.15 -5.29 -0.07
N LEU A 9 0.08 -4.78 -0.07
CA LEU A 9 0.34 -3.38 -0.39
C LEU A 9 -0.13 -3.05 -1.81
N TRP A 10 -0.06 -4.04 -2.70
CA TRP A 10 -0.59 -3.98 -4.06
C TRP A 10 -2.11 -3.78 -4.08
N ASP A 11 -2.87 -4.64 -3.41
CA ASP A 11 -4.34 -4.57 -3.41
C ASP A 11 -4.86 -3.28 -2.77
N ILE A 12 -4.18 -2.84 -1.70
CA ILE A 12 -4.45 -1.55 -1.04
C ILE A 12 -4.30 -0.40 -2.02
N VAL A 13 -3.19 -0.37 -2.75
CA VAL A 13 -2.88 0.68 -3.72
C VAL A 13 -3.83 0.60 -4.92
N ALA A 14 -4.14 -0.59 -5.41
CA ALA A 14 -5.09 -0.82 -6.49
C ALA A 14 -6.49 -0.30 -6.12
N ALA A 15 -6.97 -0.61 -4.92
CA ALA A 15 -8.25 -0.11 -4.43
C ALA A 15 -8.24 1.42 -4.20
N TRP A 16 -7.09 2.00 -3.84
CA TRP A 16 -6.95 3.45 -3.68
C TRP A 16 -6.91 4.20 -5.02
N LEU A 17 -6.16 3.70 -6.01
CA LEU A 17 -6.11 4.26 -7.36
C LEU A 17 -7.45 4.08 -8.09
N GLY A 18 -8.21 3.05 -7.73
CA GLY A 18 -9.53 2.76 -8.26
C GLY A 18 -9.52 1.73 -9.39
N PRO A 19 -10.70 1.34 -9.87
CA PRO A 19 -10.86 0.22 -10.81
C PRO A 19 -10.30 0.49 -12.22
N GLU A 20 -9.98 1.74 -12.54
CA GLU A 20 -9.38 2.12 -13.83
C GLU A 20 -7.84 2.03 -13.81
N ALA A 21 -7.24 1.80 -12.64
CA ALA A 21 -5.80 1.71 -12.50
C ALA A 21 -5.25 0.45 -13.18
N SER A 22 -4.23 0.65 -14.00
CA SER A 22 -3.45 -0.42 -14.60
C SER A 22 -2.44 -1.01 -13.60
N ASP A 23 -2.03 -2.25 -13.83
CA ASP A 23 -0.97 -2.90 -13.05
C ASP A 23 0.33 -2.08 -13.05
N VAL A 24 0.59 -1.32 -14.12
CA VAL A 24 1.77 -0.44 -14.22
C VAL A 24 1.65 0.74 -13.27
N GLU A 25 0.47 1.36 -13.17
CA GLU A 25 0.23 2.46 -12.23
C GLU A 25 0.34 1.97 -10.77
N ILE A 26 -0.22 0.79 -10.48
CA ILE A 26 -0.10 0.18 -9.16
C ILE A 26 1.38 -0.13 -8.85
N ALA A 27 2.13 -0.69 -9.80
CA ALA A 27 3.56 -0.98 -9.68
C ALA A 27 4.41 0.27 -9.39
N MET A 28 4.03 1.43 -9.92
CA MET A 28 4.70 2.70 -9.67
C MET A 28 4.32 3.31 -8.32
N GLU A 29 3.09 3.09 -7.86
CA GLU A 29 2.56 3.76 -6.68
C GLU A 29 2.79 2.97 -5.38
N TRP A 30 2.71 1.63 -5.39
CA TRP A 30 2.92 0.83 -4.17
C TRP A 30 4.29 1.03 -3.50
N PRO A 31 5.42 1.24 -4.23
CA PRO A 31 6.70 1.55 -3.60
C PRO A 31 6.67 2.91 -2.88
N ARG A 32 5.91 3.90 -3.40
CA ARG A 32 5.71 5.20 -2.76
C ARG A 32 4.93 5.04 -1.46
N TRP A 33 3.92 4.19 -1.45
CA TRP A 33 3.19 3.81 -0.23
C TRP A 33 4.09 3.12 0.79
N TYR A 34 4.92 2.16 0.37
CA TYR A 34 5.87 1.53 1.27
C TYR A 34 6.87 2.54 1.84
N ALA A 35 7.40 3.45 1.02
CA ALA A 35 8.33 4.49 1.48
C ALA A 35 7.68 5.44 2.50
N ALA A 36 6.46 5.90 2.24
CA ALA A 36 5.70 6.77 3.15
C ALA A 36 5.36 6.08 4.49
N ASN A 37 5.13 4.76 4.46
CA ASN A 37 4.72 3.98 5.63
C ASN A 37 5.83 3.09 6.19
N ARG A 38 7.09 3.30 5.76
CA ARG A 38 8.21 2.41 6.12
C ARG A 38 8.44 2.32 7.63
N GLY A 39 8.16 3.40 8.35
CA GLY A 39 8.23 3.40 9.83
C GLY A 39 7.16 2.52 10.49
N LEU A 40 6.03 2.30 9.83
CA LEU A 40 4.92 1.48 10.32
C LEU A 40 5.04 0.01 9.87
N ILE A 41 5.36 -0.21 8.59
CA ILE A 41 5.48 -1.55 7.97
C ILE A 41 6.79 -2.22 8.40
N GLY A 42 7.86 -1.43 8.56
CA GLY A 42 9.19 -1.93 8.88
C GLY A 42 9.99 -2.35 7.65
N GLY A 43 10.90 -3.30 7.84
CA GLY A 43 11.93 -3.63 6.85
C GLY A 43 11.47 -4.42 5.63
N SER A 44 10.29 -5.04 5.67
CA SER A 44 9.77 -5.88 4.59
C SER A 44 8.39 -5.39 4.13
N PRO A 45 8.21 -5.02 2.84
CA PRO A 45 6.92 -4.57 2.31
C PRO A 45 5.85 -5.67 2.29
N ASP A 46 6.27 -6.94 2.29
CA ASP A 46 5.37 -8.11 2.24
C ASP A 46 4.75 -8.44 3.61
N VAL A 47 5.24 -7.81 4.69
CA VAL A 47 4.76 -8.05 6.05
C VAL A 47 3.84 -6.92 6.46
N LEU A 48 2.57 -7.06 6.08
CA LEU A 48 1.50 -6.18 6.54
C LEU A 48 0.77 -6.81 7.73
N LEU A 49 0.56 -6.01 8.78
CA LEU A 49 -0.13 -6.45 9.98
C LEU A 49 -1.56 -5.88 9.98
N PRO A 50 -2.59 -6.72 10.24
CA PRO A 50 -3.97 -6.26 10.34
C PRO A 50 -4.12 -5.14 11.38
N GLY A 51 -4.87 -4.10 11.04
CA GLY A 51 -5.09 -2.93 11.87
C GLY A 51 -4.06 -1.80 11.67
N GLN A 52 -3.01 -2.01 10.87
CA GLN A 52 -2.14 -0.92 10.44
C GLN A 52 -2.93 0.10 9.61
N ILE A 53 -2.73 1.39 9.87
CA ILE A 53 -3.31 2.47 9.09
C ILE A 53 -2.23 3.02 8.16
N LEU A 54 -2.31 2.67 6.87
CA LEU A 54 -1.43 3.20 5.83
C LEU A 54 -1.90 4.58 5.39
N GLN A 55 -0.94 5.49 5.25
CA GLN A 55 -1.11 6.84 4.73
C GLN A 55 -0.75 6.86 3.24
N ALA A 56 -1.60 7.51 2.44
CA ALA A 56 -1.28 7.76 1.04
C ALA A 56 -0.06 8.71 0.96
N PRO A 57 0.89 8.47 0.04
CA PRO A 57 1.99 9.39 -0.18
C PRO A 57 1.47 10.75 -0.64
N GLY A 58 2.14 11.82 -0.19
CA GLY A 58 1.84 13.18 -0.66
C GLY A 58 2.22 13.38 -2.13
N PRO A 59 1.71 14.45 -2.76
CA PRO A 59 2.09 14.84 -4.12
C PRO A 59 3.61 15.06 -4.25
#